data_AF-A0A929YM16-F1
#
_entry.id   AF-A0A929YM16-F1
#
_cell.length_a   1.000
_cell.length_b   1.000
_cell.length_c   1.000
_cell.angle_alpha   90.00
_cell.angle_beta   90.00
_cell.angle_gamma   90.00
#
_symmetry.space_group_name_H-M   'P 1'
#
loop_
_entity.id
_entity.type
_entity.pdbx_description
1 polymer ?
#
loop_
_entity_poly.entity_id
_entity_poly.type
_entity_poly.pdbx_seq_one_letter_code
_entity_poly.pdbx_strand_id
1 'polypeptide(L)' 'MAKVQYFGTGRRKSSVARVRLLPGNGKITVNKRDLEEYFGVGYETQKREVRRP' A
#
# COMPACT_ATOMS: atom_id res chain seq x y z
N MET A 1 4.59 -6.78 -23.91
CA MET A 1 5.29 -7.52 -22.83
C MET A 1 4.41 -7.58 -21.61
N ALA A 2 4.18 -8.76 -21.05
CA ALA A 2 3.44 -8.91 -19.80
C ALA A 2 4.23 -8.24 -18.67
N LYS A 3 3.66 -7.21 -18.04
CA LYS A 3 4.29 -6.59 -16.87
C LYS A 3 4.27 -7.63 -15.76
N VAL A 4 5.43 -7.96 -15.20
CA VAL A 4 5.54 -8.85 -14.05
C VAL A 4 4.77 -8.19 -12.90
N GLN A 5 3.71 -8.86 -12.44
CA GLN A 5 2.90 -8.40 -11.30
C GLN A 5 3.10 -9.41 -10.17
N TYR A 6 3.54 -8.93 -9.02
CA TYR A 6 3.58 -9.74 -7.81
C TYR A 6 2.33 -9.47 -7.00
N PHE A 7 1.71 -10.55 -6.51
CA PHE A 7 0.53 -10.47 -5.66
C PHE A 7 0.93 -10.77 -4.22
N GLY A 8 0.44 -9.94 -3.30
CA GLY A 8 0.60 -10.13 -1.86
C GLY A 8 -0.73 -9.96 -1.16
N THR A 9 -0.94 -10.70 -0.07
CA THR A 9 -2.09 -10.51 0.82
C THR A 9 -1.59 -10.18 2.21
N GLY A 10 -2.02 -9.05 2.76
CA GLY A 10 -1.70 -8.62 4.13
C GLY A 10 -2.89 -8.77 5.05
N ARG A 11 -2.68 -9.19 6.30
CA ARG A 11 -3.74 -9.33 7.32
C ARG A 11 -3.25 -8.76 8.65
N ARG A 12 -4.06 -7.92 9.30
CA ARG A 12 -3.80 -7.39 10.65
C ARG A 12 -5.10 -7.24 11.41
N LYS A 13 -5.23 -7.92 12.56
CA LYS A 13 -6.50 -8.01 13.32
C LYS A 13 -7.62 -8.50 12.39
N SER A 14 -8.71 -7.75 12.28
CA SER A 14 -9.82 -8.01 11.35
C SER A 14 -9.61 -7.45 9.93
N SER A 15 -8.56 -6.65 9.71
CA SER A 15 -8.32 -5.98 8.42
C SER A 15 -7.56 -6.88 7.44
N VAL A 16 -8.01 -6.91 6.18
CA VAL A 16 -7.40 -7.67 5.07
C VAL A 16 -7.09 -6.71 3.91
N ALA A 17 -5.88 -6.79 3.37
CA ALA A 17 -5.43 -5.97 2.24
C ALA A 17 -4.91 -6.87 1.10
N ARG A 18 -5.30 -6.53 -0.13
CA ARG A 18 -4.77 -7.14 -1.35
C ARG A 18 -3.78 -6.17 -2.00
N VAL A 19 -2.53 -6.61 -2.12
CA VAL A 19 -1.41 -5.81 -2.63
C VAL A 19 -1.00 -6.33 -4.00
N ARG A 20 -0.79 -5.40 -4.94
CA ARG A 20 -0.22 -5.68 -6.25
C ARG A 20 1.04 -4.85 -6.39
N LEU A 21 2.18 -5.51 -6.55
CA LEU A 21 3.45 -4.86 -6.81
C LEU A 21 3.72 -4.95 -8.31
N LEU A 22 3.94 -3.79 -8.90
CA LEU A 22 4.35 -3.66 -10.29
C LEU A 22 5.68 -2.89 -10.34
N PRO A 23 6.61 -3.26 -11.23
CA PRO A 23 7.82 -2.47 -11.44
C PRO A 23 7.44 -1.09 -11.97
N GLY A 24 7.88 -0.02 -11.31
CA GLY A 24 7.54 1.36 -11.65
C GLY A 24 8.08 2.40 -10.65
N ASN A 25 7.53 3.62 -10.70
CA ASN A 25 8.02 4.83 -10.01
C ASN A 25 7.82 4.84 -8.48
N GLY A 26 7.57 3.69 -7.83
CA GLY A 26 7.38 3.60 -6.39
C GLY A 26 6.12 4.31 -5.84
N LYS A 27 5.17 4.72 -6.70
CA LYS A 27 3.92 5.34 -6.25
C LYS A 27 3.03 4.30 -5.57
N ILE A 28 2.72 4.50 -4.30
CA ILE A 28 1.83 3.64 -3.50
C ILE A 28 0.45 4.29 -3.45
N THR A 29 -0.56 3.60 -3.99
CA THR A 29 -1.97 4.02 -3.92
C THR A 29 -2.80 2.98 -3.18
N VAL A 30 -3.74 3.45 -2.36
CA VAL A 30 -4.64 2.61 -1.56
C VAL A 30 -6.07 2.98 -1.89
N ASN A 31 -6.87 2.03 -2.38
CA ASN A 31 -8.29 2.27 -2.73
C ASN A 31 -8.50 3.49 -3.64
N LYS A 32 -7.65 3.65 -4.67
CA LYS A 32 -7.64 4.77 -5.64
C LYS A 32 -7.28 6.15 -5.04
N ARG A 33 -6.90 6.21 -3.77
CA ARG A 33 -6.42 7.41 -3.08
C ARG A 33 -4.92 7.33 -2.86
N ASP A 34 -4.28 8.48 -2.74
CA ASP A 34 -2.87 8.56 -2.36
C ASP A 34 -2.69 8.25 -0.87
N LEU A 35 -1.50 7.78 -0.50
CA LEU A 35 -1.20 7.32 0.86
C LEU A 35 -1.47 8.41 1.93
N GLU A 36 -1.16 9.67 1.60
CA GLU A 36 -1.38 10.81 2.48
C GLU A 36 -2.86 11.11 2.72
N GLU A 37 -3.67 11.03 1.67
CA GLU A 37 -5.11 11.26 1.74
C GLU A 37 -5.82 10.12 2.49
N TYR A 38 -5.38 8.87 2.27
CA TYR A 38 -6.01 7.70 2.88
C TYR A 38 -5.78 7.60 4.40
N PHE A 39 -4.56 7.90 4.87
CA PHE A 39 -4.22 7.84 6.30
C PHE A 39 -4.38 9.19 7.02
N GLY A 40 -4.76 10.28 6.35
CA GLY A 40 -5.04 11.59 6.99
C GLY A 40 -3.89 12.16 7.83
N VAL A 41 -4.15 13.22 8.61
CA VAL A 41 -3.13 13.95 9.40
C VAL A 41 -2.82 13.25 10.75
N GLY A 42 -3.72 12.39 11.24
CA GLY A 42 -3.63 11.79 12.58
C GLY A 42 -2.92 10.43 12.67
N TYR A 43 -2.57 9.80 11.54
CA TYR A 43 -2.05 8.42 11.51
C TYR A 43 -0.62 8.31 10.96
N GLU A 44 0.26 9.22 11.35
CA GLU A 44 1.68 9.25 10.94
C GLU A 44 2.43 7.94 11.24
N THR A 45 2.10 7.27 12.34
CA THR A 45 2.68 5.96 12.68
C THR A 45 2.35 4.90 11.62
N GLN A 46 1.14 4.93 11.07
CA GLN A 46 0.70 3.95 10.07
C GLN A 46 1.35 4.23 8.71
N LYS A 47 1.53 5.51 8.35
CA LYS A 47 2.30 5.91 7.16
C LYS A 47 3.75 5.41 7.23
N ARG A 48 4.37 5.51 8.41
CA ARG A 48 5.73 5.00 8.65
C ARG A 48 5.80 3.48 8.48
N GLU A 49 4.82 2.74 9.00
CA GLU A 49 4.78 1.28 8.84
C GLU A 49 4.63 0.85 7.38
N VAL A 50 3.84 1.55 6.56
CA VAL A 50 3.69 1.19 5.14
C VAL A 50 4.98 1.41 4.34
N ARG A 51 5.81 2.38 4.74
CA ARG A 51 7.11 2.65 4.09
C ARG A 51 8.27 1.84 4.66
N ARG A 52 8.07 1.10 5.75
CA ARG A 52 9.07 0.17 6.27
C ARG A 52 9.14 -1.05 5.34
N PRO A 53 10.36 -1.50 4.97
CA PRO A 53 10.54 -2.70 4.17
C PRO A 53 10.10 -3.97 4.91
#